data_AF-A0A553NY35-F1
#
_entry.id   AF-A0A553NY35-F1
#
_cell.length_a   1.000
_cell.length_b   1.000
_cell.length_c   1.000
_cell.angle_alpha   90.00
_cell.angle_beta   90.00
_cell.angle_gamma   90.00
#
_symmetry.space_group_name_H-M   'P 1'
#
loop_
_entity.id
_entity.type
_entity.pdbx_description
1 polymer ?
#
loop_
_entity_poly.entity_id
_entity_poly.type
_entity_poly.pdbx_seq_one_letter_code
_entity_poly.pdbx_strand_id
1 'polypeptide(L)'
;RKRTSGQPSSFMTVMRMPGTNWCGRGSRADRFEDLGAFGAADRCCRQHDLECPAHIPPLGTKYGLYNWRVYPMLHCSCDNRFRSCLKMANTASADTVGRMFFNVIRTQCFTLTQHPVCVERSWWGNCIQYEEQLQAVNKAPIPY
;
A
#
# COMPACT_ATOMS: atom_id res chain seq x y z
N ARG A 1 -18.82 -2.39 -29.49
CA ARG A 1 -18.17 -1.60 -28.41
C ARG A 1 -18.70 -2.15 -27.08
N LYS A 2 -17.80 -2.43 -26.11
CA LYS A 2 -17.96 -3.11 -24.80
C LYS A 2 -17.64 -4.61 -24.78
N ARG A 3 -16.33 -4.92 -24.70
CA ARG A 3 -15.81 -6.17 -24.13
C ARG A 3 -16.06 -6.13 -22.62
N THR A 4 -17.07 -6.85 -22.15
CA THR A 4 -17.19 -7.22 -20.74
C THR A 4 -16.15 -8.30 -20.46
N SER A 5 -14.93 -7.90 -20.09
CA SER A 5 -13.95 -8.82 -19.51
C SER A 5 -14.38 -9.12 -18.07
N GLY A 6 -15.26 -10.10 -17.89
CA GLY A 6 -15.40 -10.78 -16.61
C GLY A 6 -14.08 -11.43 -16.26
N GLN A 7 -13.28 -10.78 -15.43
CA GLN A 7 -12.13 -11.42 -14.80
C GLN A 7 -12.65 -12.42 -13.76
N PRO A 8 -12.06 -13.63 -13.68
CA PRO A 8 -12.44 -14.60 -12.67
C PRO A 8 -12.25 -13.97 -11.29
N SER A 9 -13.19 -14.21 -10.37
CA SER A 9 -13.16 -13.68 -9.00
C SER A 9 -11.93 -14.19 -8.27
N SER A 10 -10.82 -13.47 -8.39
CA SER A 10 -9.63 -13.68 -7.59
C SER A 10 -10.00 -13.50 -6.12
N PHE A 11 -9.51 -14.37 -5.24
CA PHE A 11 -9.61 -14.27 -3.77
C PHE A 11 -9.33 -12.86 -3.23
N MET A 12 -8.55 -12.05 -3.95
CA MET A 12 -8.23 -10.66 -3.58
C MET A 12 -9.40 -9.68 -3.71
N THR A 13 -10.45 -10.01 -4.46
CA THR A 13 -11.68 -9.20 -4.55
C THR A 13 -12.56 -9.38 -3.30
N VAL A 14 -12.32 -10.43 -2.49
CA VAL A 14 -13.06 -10.73 -1.25
C VAL A 14 -12.66 -9.81 -0.09
N MET A 15 -11.46 -9.21 -0.12
CA MET A 15 -10.94 -8.38 0.98
C MET A 15 -11.33 -6.91 0.85
N ARG A 16 -12.63 -6.61 0.76
CA ARG A 16 -13.15 -5.24 0.97
C ARG A 16 -14.01 -5.21 2.21
N MET A 17 -13.78 -4.25 3.09
CA MET A 17 -14.61 -4.07 4.28
C MET A 17 -16.06 -3.75 3.85
N PRO A 18 -17.06 -4.56 4.25
CA PRO A 18 -18.46 -4.24 3.98
C PRO A 18 -18.81 -2.85 4.49
N GLY A 19 -19.69 -2.14 3.78
CA GLY A 19 -20.06 -0.76 4.14
C GLY A 19 -19.02 0.31 3.82
N THR A 20 -17.95 -0.04 3.07
CA THR A 20 -16.92 0.91 2.60
C THR A 20 -16.75 0.83 1.08
N ASN A 21 -16.40 1.94 0.46
CA ASN A 21 -16.11 2.03 -0.97
C ASN A 21 -14.61 1.94 -1.28
N TRP A 22 -13.76 2.30 -0.32
CA TRP A 22 -12.32 2.50 -0.47
C TRP A 22 -11.46 1.53 0.37
N CYS A 23 -11.99 0.89 1.42
CA CYS A 23 -11.20 -0.04 2.25
C CYS A 23 -11.09 -1.44 1.63
N GLY A 24 -10.28 -1.58 0.58
CA GLY A 24 -9.98 -2.85 -0.07
C GLY A 24 -9.17 -2.66 -1.36
N ARG A 25 -9.03 -3.69 -2.18
CA ARG A 25 -8.34 -3.53 -3.47
C ARG A 25 -9.13 -2.62 -4.41
N GLY A 26 -8.54 -1.47 -4.75
CA GLY A 26 -9.16 -0.44 -5.59
C GLY A 26 -10.40 0.18 -4.93
N SER A 27 -11.12 1.02 -5.68
CA SER A 27 -12.34 1.69 -5.21
C SER A 27 -13.61 1.15 -5.88
N ARG A 28 -14.78 1.30 -5.24
CA ARG A 28 -16.13 1.14 -5.84
C ARG A 28 -16.81 2.50 -6.01
N ALA A 29 -16.16 3.56 -5.58
CA ALA A 29 -16.67 4.92 -5.68
C ALA A 29 -16.63 5.38 -7.14
N ASP A 30 -17.74 5.96 -7.61
CA ASP A 30 -17.78 6.61 -8.93
C ASP A 30 -17.14 8.01 -8.86
N ARG A 31 -17.22 8.65 -7.70
CA ARG A 31 -16.64 9.96 -7.40
C ARG A 31 -15.77 9.93 -6.16
N PHE A 32 -14.86 10.89 -6.07
CA PHE A 32 -13.99 11.05 -4.90
C PHE A 32 -14.79 11.17 -3.59
N GLU A 33 -15.92 11.87 -3.60
CA GLU A 33 -16.76 12.11 -2.42
C GLU A 33 -17.58 10.90 -1.96
N ASP A 34 -17.71 9.85 -2.79
CA ASP A 34 -18.60 8.74 -2.50
C ASP A 34 -18.01 7.83 -1.42
N LEU A 35 -18.50 8.02 -0.20
CA LEU A 35 -18.18 7.18 0.96
C LEU A 35 -19.31 6.19 1.21
N GLY A 36 -18.96 5.01 1.70
CA GLY A 36 -19.91 4.01 2.16
C GLY A 36 -20.52 4.35 3.52
N ALA A 37 -21.36 3.44 4.04
CA ALA A 37 -22.01 3.56 5.35
C ALA A 37 -21.03 3.80 6.51
N PHE A 38 -19.83 3.24 6.43
CA PHE A 38 -18.75 3.45 7.42
C PHE A 38 -17.82 4.58 7.00
N GLY A 39 -18.40 5.76 6.71
CA GLY A 39 -17.71 6.87 6.07
C GLY A 39 -16.45 7.38 6.79
N ALA A 40 -16.37 7.24 8.12
CA ALA A 40 -15.16 7.61 8.87
C ALA A 40 -13.96 6.70 8.54
N ALA A 41 -14.16 5.38 8.60
CA ALA A 41 -13.14 4.41 8.22
C ALA A 41 -12.83 4.50 6.72
N ASP A 42 -13.87 4.66 5.90
CA ASP A 42 -13.77 4.72 4.45
C ASP A 42 -12.95 5.91 3.96
N ARG A 43 -13.11 7.08 4.62
CA ARG A 43 -12.30 8.27 4.35
C ARG A 43 -10.82 8.04 4.65
N CYS A 44 -10.50 7.33 5.74
CA CYS A 44 -9.11 6.99 6.07
C CYS A 44 -8.49 6.09 4.98
N CYS A 45 -9.24 5.10 4.48
CA CYS A 45 -8.78 4.22 3.40
C CYS A 45 -8.60 4.98 2.08
N ARG A 46 -9.54 5.85 1.72
CA ARG A 46 -9.41 6.72 0.53
C ARG A 46 -8.15 7.56 0.59
N GLN A 47 -7.89 8.20 1.72
CA GLN A 47 -6.70 9.01 1.95
C GLN A 47 -5.42 8.16 1.87
N HIS A 48 -5.42 6.98 2.48
CA HIS A 48 -4.28 6.04 2.44
C HIS A 48 -3.92 5.62 1.01
N ASP A 49 -4.93 5.27 0.20
CA ASP A 49 -4.73 4.81 -1.18
C ASP A 49 -4.34 5.95 -2.15
N LEU A 50 -4.95 7.13 -2.02
CA LEU A 50 -4.80 8.21 -3.00
C LEU A 50 -3.71 9.23 -2.66
N GLU A 51 -3.43 9.47 -1.38
CA GLU A 51 -2.52 10.55 -0.97
C GLU A 51 -1.09 10.10 -0.68
N CYS A 52 -0.75 8.83 -0.93
CA CYS A 52 0.61 8.35 -0.68
C CYS A 52 1.54 8.65 -1.86
N PRO A 53 2.56 9.53 -1.71
CA PRO A 53 3.41 9.95 -2.82
C PRO A 53 4.35 8.83 -3.30
N ALA A 54 4.69 7.89 -2.43
CA ALA A 54 5.62 6.82 -2.72
C ALA A 54 4.98 5.45 -2.42
N HIS A 55 4.80 4.67 -3.48
CA HIS A 55 4.31 3.31 -3.42
C HIS A 55 5.04 2.41 -4.41
N ILE A 56 5.09 1.12 -4.10
CA ILE A 56 5.57 0.05 -4.99
C ILE A 56 4.34 -0.77 -5.43
N PRO A 57 4.10 -0.89 -6.74
CA PRO A 57 2.93 -1.61 -7.24
C PRO A 57 2.95 -3.10 -6.82
N PRO A 58 1.79 -3.77 -6.78
CA PRO A 58 1.73 -5.19 -6.53
C PRO A 58 2.49 -5.96 -7.59
N LEU A 59 3.25 -6.98 -7.19
CA LEU A 59 4.05 -7.84 -8.07
C LEU A 59 5.01 -7.06 -8.99
N GLY A 60 5.46 -5.88 -8.56
CA GLY A 60 6.33 -5.00 -9.33
C GLY A 60 7.55 -4.52 -8.56
N THR A 61 8.54 -4.02 -9.31
CA THR A 61 9.77 -3.44 -8.76
C THR A 61 9.71 -1.92 -8.79
N LYS A 62 10.10 -1.28 -7.70
CA LYS A 62 10.39 0.16 -7.66
C LYS A 62 11.39 0.45 -6.55
N TYR A 63 12.22 1.48 -6.71
CA TYR A 63 13.25 1.87 -5.73
C TYR A 63 14.17 0.69 -5.33
N GLY A 64 14.49 -0.17 -6.31
CA GLY A 64 15.33 -1.37 -6.11
C GLY A 64 14.71 -2.50 -5.26
N LEU A 65 13.44 -2.39 -4.87
CA LEU A 65 12.72 -3.43 -4.11
C LEU A 65 11.59 -4.05 -4.95
N TYR A 66 11.54 -5.37 -5.02
CA TYR A 66 10.41 -6.11 -5.60
C TYR A 66 9.33 -6.38 -4.55
N ASN A 67 8.12 -5.95 -4.83
CA ASN A 67 6.97 -6.21 -3.98
C ASN A 67 6.31 -7.54 -4.34
N TRP A 68 6.63 -8.61 -3.60
CA TRP A 68 6.01 -9.93 -3.73
C TRP A 68 4.51 -9.96 -3.37
N ARG A 69 3.97 -8.87 -2.84
CA ARG A 69 2.57 -8.80 -2.43
C ARG A 69 1.68 -8.46 -3.60
N VAL A 70 0.45 -8.89 -3.44
CA VAL A 70 -0.62 -8.74 -4.41
C VAL A 70 -1.46 -7.47 -4.20
N TYR A 71 -1.02 -6.65 -3.26
CA TYR A 71 -1.51 -5.32 -2.94
C TYR A 71 -0.34 -4.32 -2.93
N PRO A 72 -0.60 -3.01 -3.13
CA PRO A 72 0.43 -1.99 -3.12
C PRO A 72 1.18 -1.94 -1.78
N MET A 73 2.50 -1.78 -1.82
CA MET A 73 3.30 -1.47 -0.64
C MET A 73 3.48 0.04 -0.58
N LEU A 74 3.12 0.69 0.53
CA LEU A 74 3.21 2.14 0.70
C LEU A 74 4.39 2.54 1.58
N HIS A 75 4.74 3.82 1.52
CA HIS A 75 5.74 4.39 2.42
C HIS A 75 5.24 4.37 3.88
N CYS A 76 6.13 4.11 4.84
CA CYS A 76 5.76 3.96 6.25
C CYS A 76 5.09 5.21 6.86
N SER A 77 5.36 6.40 6.34
CA SER A 77 4.63 7.61 6.77
C SER A 77 3.14 7.57 6.40
N CYS A 78 2.78 6.95 5.28
CA CYS A 78 1.39 6.78 4.85
C CYS A 78 0.67 5.78 5.75
N ASP A 79 1.29 4.63 6.04
CA ASP A 79 0.72 3.62 6.95
C ASP A 79 0.58 4.16 8.38
N ASN A 80 1.54 4.95 8.87
CA ASN A 80 1.44 5.62 10.17
C ASN A 80 0.28 6.63 10.21
N ARG A 81 0.14 7.46 9.17
CA ARG A 81 -1.00 8.41 9.04
C ARG A 81 -2.32 7.66 9.00
N PHE A 82 -2.39 6.56 8.25
CA PHE A 82 -3.59 5.73 8.16
C PHE A 82 -3.97 5.14 9.51
N ARG A 83 -3.00 4.56 10.24
CA ARG A 83 -3.20 4.07 11.61
C ARG A 83 -3.73 5.17 12.53
N SER A 84 -3.13 6.36 12.51
CA SER A 84 -3.60 7.49 13.32
C SER A 84 -5.00 7.95 12.92
N CYS A 85 -5.31 8.00 11.62
CA CYS A 85 -6.64 8.35 11.12
C CYS A 85 -7.71 7.39 11.67
N LEU A 86 -7.46 6.08 11.58
CA LEU A 86 -8.39 5.06 12.07
C LEU A 86 -8.60 5.17 13.59
N LYS A 87 -7.52 5.39 14.36
CA LYS A 87 -7.62 5.61 15.81
C LYS A 87 -8.40 6.86 16.18
N MET A 88 -8.16 7.97 15.48
CA MET A 88 -8.89 9.23 15.71
C MET A 88 -10.35 9.16 15.27
N ALA A 89 -10.67 8.34 14.25
CA ALA A 89 -12.05 8.12 13.84
C ALA A 89 -12.89 7.51 14.96
N ASN A 90 -12.28 6.74 15.87
CA ASN A 90 -12.89 6.22 17.09
C ASN A 90 -14.26 5.53 16.86
N THR A 91 -14.31 4.65 15.85
CA THR A 91 -15.49 3.85 15.51
C THR A 91 -15.13 2.37 15.46
N ALA A 92 -16.10 1.50 15.77
CA ALA A 92 -15.93 0.05 15.67
C ALA A 92 -15.50 -0.42 14.27
N SER A 93 -16.01 0.24 13.22
CA SER A 93 -15.61 -0.02 11.83
C SER A 93 -14.14 0.34 11.58
N ALA A 94 -13.66 1.49 12.09
CA ALA A 94 -12.27 1.88 11.91
C ALA A 94 -11.31 0.96 12.67
N ASP A 95 -11.69 0.54 13.88
CA ASP A 95 -10.90 -0.41 14.66
C ASP A 95 -10.84 -1.80 14.04
N THR A 96 -11.93 -2.24 13.42
CA THR A 96 -11.95 -3.51 12.68
C THR A 96 -11.01 -3.44 11.48
N VAL A 97 -11.08 -2.36 10.68
CA VAL A 97 -10.17 -2.14 9.54
C VAL A 97 -8.71 -2.11 10.01
N GLY A 98 -8.43 -1.37 11.09
CA GLY A 98 -7.10 -1.24 11.65
C GLY A 98 -6.51 -2.57 12.13
N ARG A 99 -7.27 -3.33 12.92
CA ARG A 99 -6.83 -4.66 13.38
C ARG A 99 -6.61 -5.62 12.22
N MET A 100 -7.49 -5.61 11.21
CA MET A 100 -7.31 -6.45 10.03
C MET A 100 -6.05 -6.09 9.25
N PHE A 101 -5.81 -4.80 8.99
CA PHE A 101 -4.65 -4.34 8.22
C PHE A 101 -3.33 -4.60 8.97
N PHE A 102 -3.20 -4.10 10.20
CA PHE A 102 -1.92 -4.06 10.91
C PHE A 102 -1.62 -5.33 11.73
N ASN A 103 -2.64 -6.01 12.28
CA ASN A 103 -2.42 -7.15 13.19
C ASN A 103 -2.64 -8.51 12.51
N VAL A 104 -3.64 -8.61 11.61
CA VAL A 104 -3.98 -9.88 10.92
C VAL A 104 -3.19 -10.04 9.64
N ILE A 105 -3.30 -9.09 8.70
CA ILE A 105 -2.56 -9.12 7.43
C ILE A 105 -1.08 -8.79 7.67
N ARG A 106 -0.79 -8.01 8.72
CA ARG A 106 0.57 -7.55 9.06
C ARG A 106 1.27 -6.92 7.86
N THR A 107 0.58 -5.96 7.25
CA THR A 107 1.11 -5.16 6.14
C THR A 107 2.47 -4.56 6.51
N GLN A 108 3.43 -4.74 5.59
CA GLN A 108 4.74 -4.12 5.69
C GLN A 108 4.74 -2.84 4.85
N CYS A 109 5.49 -1.86 5.32
CA CYS A 109 5.75 -0.60 4.62
C CYS A 109 7.24 -0.48 4.30
N PHE A 110 7.61 0.53 3.51
CA PHE A 110 9.02 0.82 3.24
C PHE A 110 9.39 2.25 3.60
N THR A 111 10.68 2.49 3.84
CA THR A 111 11.27 3.84 3.89
C THR A 111 12.22 4.02 2.72
N LEU A 112 12.39 5.25 2.24
CA LEU A 112 13.40 5.57 1.24
C LEU A 112 14.66 6.10 1.91
N THR A 113 15.81 5.50 1.59
CA THR A 113 17.13 5.90 2.08
C THR A 113 18.11 5.97 0.92
N GLN A 114 19.08 6.88 1.00
CA GLN A 114 20.17 6.95 0.01
C GLN A 114 21.11 5.77 0.25
N HIS A 115 21.44 5.05 -0.82
CA HIS A 115 22.41 3.97 -0.81
C HIS A 115 23.30 4.03 -2.05
N PRO A 116 24.59 3.70 -1.93
CA PRO A 116 25.47 3.54 -3.07
C PRO A 116 25.06 2.29 -3.86
N VAL A 117 24.59 2.50 -5.08
CA VAL A 117 24.22 1.44 -6.01
C VAL A 117 25.30 1.32 -7.08
N CYS A 118 25.71 0.08 -7.37
CA CYS A 118 26.63 -0.18 -8.44
C CYS A 118 25.99 0.09 -9.80
N VAL A 119 26.50 1.05 -10.56
CA VAL A 119 26.00 1.40 -11.90
C VAL A 119 26.85 0.82 -13.02
N GLU A 120 28.11 0.49 -12.72
CA GLU A 120 29.03 -0.07 -13.70
C GLU A 120 29.89 -1.17 -13.07
N ARG A 121 30.04 -2.28 -13.82
CA ARG A 121 30.82 -3.45 -13.40
C ARG A 121 31.93 -3.73 -14.39
N SER A 122 33.09 -4.09 -13.86
CA SER A 122 34.19 -4.68 -14.63
C SER A 122 33.79 -6.02 -15.23
N TRP A 123 34.55 -6.49 -16.23
CA TRP A 123 34.32 -7.80 -16.86
C TRP A 123 34.49 -9.00 -15.91
N TRP A 124 35.22 -8.83 -14.80
CA TRP A 124 35.33 -9.81 -13.71
C TRP A 124 34.18 -9.72 -12.67
N GLY A 125 33.20 -8.84 -12.87
CA GLY A 125 32.00 -8.71 -12.02
C GLY A 125 32.12 -7.75 -10.83
N ASN A 126 33.32 -7.26 -10.50
CA ASN A 126 33.51 -6.24 -9.47
C ASN A 126 32.89 -4.90 -9.88
N CYS A 127 32.28 -4.20 -8.93
CA CYS A 127 31.76 -2.86 -9.16
C CYS A 127 32.89 -1.83 -9.32
N ILE A 128 32.83 -1.00 -10.35
CA ILE A 128 33.84 0.04 -10.61
C ILE A 128 33.29 1.46 -10.37
N GLN A 129 31.97 1.65 -10.46
CA GLN A 129 31.33 2.93 -10.18
C GLN A 129 30.05 2.74 -9.35
N TYR A 130 29.94 3.56 -8.31
CA TYR A 130 28.76 3.67 -7.46
C TYR A 130 28.09 5.02 -7.64
N GLU A 131 26.77 5.04 -7.55
CA GLU A 131 25.96 6.27 -7.48
C GLU A 131 25.01 6.21 -6.29
N GLU A 132 24.83 7.34 -5.61
CA GLU A 132 23.84 7.48 -4.54
C GLU A 132 22.44 7.49 -5.15
N GLN A 133 21.65 6.47 -4.83
CA GLN A 133 20.28 6.35 -5.30
C GLN A 133 19.33 6.06 -4.13
N LEU A 134 18.09 6.56 -4.23
CA LEU A 134 17.03 6.25 -3.28
C LEU A 134 16.61 4.78 -3.42
N GLN A 135 16.88 3.99 -2.39
CA GLN A 135 16.47 2.59 -2.29
C GLN A 135 15.36 2.43 -1.25
N ALA A 136 14.41 1.54 -1.53
CA ALA A 136 13.37 1.17 -0.58
C ALA A 136 13.88 0.13 0.40
N VAL A 137 13.80 0.45 1.69
CA VAL A 137 14.12 -0.46 2.79
C VAL A 137 12.82 -0.92 3.43
N ASN A 138 12.57 -2.22 3.36
CA ASN A 138 11.41 -2.85 3.98
C ASN A 138 11.47 -2.71 5.51
N LYS A 139 10.32 -2.40 6.13
CA LYS A 139 10.17 -2.30 7.58
C LYS A 139 9.20 -3.34 8.10
N ALA A 140 9.44 -3.76 9.35
CA ALA A 140 8.55 -4.68 10.04
C ALA A 140 7.15 -4.06 10.20
N PRO A 141 6.08 -4.88 10.22
CA PRO A 141 4.73 -4.42 10.48
C PRO A 141 4.63 -3.71 11.83
N ILE A 142 3.88 -2.61 11.87
CA ILE A 142 3.54 -1.92 13.13
C ILE A 142 2.22 -2.46 13.67
N PRO A 143 2.05 -2.61 15.01
CA PRO A 143 0.78 -3.02 15.59
C PRO A 143 -0.26 -1.89 15.54
N TYR A 144 -1.53 -2.24 15.37
CA TYR A 144 -2.66 -1.32 15.50
C TYR A 144 -2.78 -0.82 16.94
#